data_AF-A0A371WZ59-F1
#
_entry.id   AF-A0A371WZ59-F1
#
_cell.length_a   1.000
_cell.length_b   1.000
_cell.length_c   1.000
_cell.angle_alpha   90.00
_cell.angle_beta   90.00
_cell.angle_gamma   90.00
#
_symmetry.space_group_name_H-M   'P 1'
#
loop_
_entity.id
_entity.type
_entity.pdbx_description
1 polymer ?
#
loop_
_entity_poly.entity_id
_entity_poly.type
_entity_poly.pdbx_seq_one_letter_code
_entity_poly.pdbx_strand_id
1 'polypeptide(L)'
;MTSAGDAFPGAGVWQPIQVINDPLLFKNLQVGQTSSSGSFRIEARAMKSFATDFDPQPLHLYEVWAAASFFAGPFASKGQVAVSKCDAS
;
A
#
# COMPACT_ATOMS: atom_id res chain seq x y z
N MET A 1 35.26 -8.68 15.84
CA MET A 1 34.93 -8.54 17.27
C MET A 1 34.55 -7.09 17.53
N THR A 2 33.26 -6.78 17.51
CA THR A 2 32.67 -5.61 18.17
C THR A 2 31.25 -6.02 18.56
N SER A 3 30.95 -5.75 19.83
CA SER A 3 29.89 -6.34 20.66
C SER A 3 28.48 -6.09 20.16
N ALA A 4 27.62 -7.10 20.33
CA ALA A 4 26.18 -6.93 20.36
C ALA A 4 25.79 -6.00 21.52
N GLY A 5 24.98 -4.98 21.22
CA GLY A 5 24.33 -4.13 22.21
C GLY A 5 22.83 -4.45 22.22
N ASP A 6 22.42 -5.13 23.28
CA ASP A 6 21.12 -5.18 23.95
C ASP A 6 19.83 -5.07 23.11
N ALA A 7 19.25 -6.23 22.83
CA ALA A 7 17.93 -6.41 22.23
C ALA A 7 16.80 -6.21 23.26
N PHE A 8 15.78 -5.44 22.88
CA PHE A 8 14.48 -5.47 23.55
C PHE A 8 13.85 -6.87 23.42
N PRO A 9 13.32 -7.47 24.49
CA PRO A 9 12.68 -8.78 24.40
C PRO A 9 11.33 -8.62 23.68
N GLY A 10 11.26 -9.09 22.43
CA GLY A 10 10.01 -9.17 21.66
C GLY A 10 10.07 -8.69 20.21
N ALA A 11 11.14 -8.03 19.78
CA ALA A 11 11.32 -7.64 18.39
C ALA A 11 11.97 -8.80 17.61
N GLY A 12 11.14 -9.63 16.97
CA GLY A 12 11.62 -10.67 16.06
C GLY A 12 12.55 -10.07 15.01
N VAL A 13 13.65 -10.78 14.72
CA VAL A 13 14.58 -10.44 13.65
C VAL A 13 13.79 -10.37 12.34
N TRP A 14 13.68 -9.18 11.74
CA TRP A 14 13.19 -9.04 10.37
C TRP A 14 14.20 -9.73 9.44
N GLN A 15 13.88 -10.96 9.06
CA GLN A 15 14.63 -11.67 8.03
C GLN A 15 14.41 -10.96 6.69
N PRO A 16 15.46 -10.74 5.88
CA PRO A 16 15.28 -10.21 4.54
C PRO A 16 14.39 -11.15 3.72
N ILE A 17 13.49 -10.55 2.94
CA ILE A 17 12.55 -11.26 2.06
C ILE A 17 13.36 -12.19 1.15
N GLN A 18 13.15 -13.49 1.30
CA GLN A 18 13.69 -14.46 0.36
C GLN A 18 12.94 -14.30 -0.95
N VAL A 19 13.65 -14.00 -2.04
CA VAL A 19 13.06 -14.06 -3.39
C VAL A 19 12.79 -15.53 -3.67
N ILE A 20 11.52 -15.92 -3.63
CA ILE A 20 11.11 -17.28 -3.91
C ILE A 20 11.16 -17.47 -5.43
N ASN A 21 12.19 -18.17 -5.91
CA ASN A 21 12.36 -18.51 -7.33
C ASN A 21 11.50 -19.71 -7.77
N ASP A 22 10.75 -20.32 -6.85
CA ASP A 22 9.78 -21.36 -7.18
C ASP A 22 8.49 -20.73 -7.74
N PRO A 23 7.84 -21.36 -8.73
CA PRO A 23 6.56 -20.88 -9.23
C PRO A 23 5.55 -20.77 -8.08
N LEU A 24 4.75 -19.69 -8.07
CA LEU A 24 3.68 -19.42 -7.10
C LEU A 24 2.51 -20.39 -7.26
N LEU A 25 2.77 -21.66 -6.99
CA LEU A 25 1.78 -22.73 -6.90
C LEU A 25 1.26 -22.80 -5.47
N PHE A 26 0.00 -23.20 -5.30
CA PHE A 26 -0.61 -23.35 -3.98
C PHE A 26 0.24 -24.16 -3.00
N LYS A 27 0.85 -25.26 -3.48
CA LYS A 27 1.71 -26.16 -2.68
C LYS A 27 3.03 -25.52 -2.19
N ASN A 28 3.43 -24.39 -2.78
CA ASN A 28 4.66 -23.68 -2.46
C ASN A 28 4.43 -22.48 -1.52
N LEU A 29 3.16 -22.16 -1.19
CA LEU A 29 2.83 -21.10 -0.25
C LEU A 29 3.06 -21.60 1.19
N GLN A 30 3.73 -20.80 2.00
CA GLN A 30 4.00 -21.12 3.41
C GLN A 30 3.17 -20.22 4.34
N VAL A 31 2.65 -20.79 5.42
CA VAL A 31 1.97 -19.98 6.47
C VAL A 31 2.98 -19.02 7.07
N GLY A 32 2.61 -17.74 7.14
CA GLY A 32 3.51 -16.66 7.59
C GLY A 32 4.42 -16.10 6.50
N GLN A 33 4.34 -16.58 5.25
CA GLN A 33 5.00 -15.96 4.12
C GLN A 33 4.49 -14.53 3.93
N THR A 34 5.43 -13.60 3.75
CA THR A 34 5.14 -12.19 3.47
C THR A 34 5.67 -11.82 2.10
N SER A 35 5.00 -10.90 1.43
CA SER A 35 5.48 -10.23 0.23
C SER A 35 5.42 -8.72 0.43
N SER A 36 6.29 -7.99 -0.24
CA SER A 36 6.24 -6.53 -0.30
C SER A 36 5.82 -6.13 -1.69
N SER A 37 4.92 -5.14 -1.78
CA SER A 37 4.67 -4.40 -3.01
C SER A 37 5.69 -3.26 -3.13
N GLY A 38 5.94 -2.82 -4.36
CA GLY A 38 6.63 -1.57 -4.61
C GLY A 38 5.82 -0.35 -4.16
N SER A 39 6.34 0.83 -4.51
CA SER A 39 5.64 2.10 -4.31
C SER A 39 4.97 2.54 -5.61
N PHE A 40 3.74 3.03 -5.49
CA PHE A 40 2.98 3.58 -6.62
C PHE A 40 2.55 5.01 -6.31
N ARG A 41 2.79 5.93 -7.24
CA ARG A 41 2.37 7.32 -7.14
C ARG A 41 1.01 7.48 -7.81
N ILE A 42 0.01 7.86 -7.01
CA ILE A 42 -1.32 8.19 -7.53
C ILE A 42 -1.33 9.66 -7.96
N GLU A 43 -1.47 9.90 -9.25
CA GLU A 43 -1.63 11.26 -9.79
C GLU A 43 -3.06 11.78 -9.61
N ALA A 44 -3.21 13.08 -9.36
CA ALA A 44 -4.52 13.70 -9.10
C ALA A 44 -5.53 13.47 -10.23
N ARG A 45 -5.07 13.41 -11.49
CA ARG A 45 -5.93 13.10 -12.64
C ARG A 45 -6.44 11.66 -12.60
N ALA A 46 -5.57 10.70 -12.30
CA ALA A 46 -5.93 9.28 -12.21
C ALA A 46 -6.92 9.05 -11.06
N MET A 47 -6.66 9.68 -9.91
CA MET A 47 -7.55 9.68 -8.76
C MET A 47 -8.97 10.18 -9.11
N LYS A 48 -9.09 11.35 -9.76
CA LYS A 48 -10.39 11.92 -10.15
C LYS A 48 -11.10 11.10 -11.23
N SER A 49 -10.34 10.52 -12.18
CA SER A 49 -10.89 9.62 -13.19
C SER A 49 -11.51 8.38 -12.53
N PHE A 50 -10.77 7.73 -11.64
CA PHE A 50 -11.26 6.55 -10.93
C PHE A 50 -12.47 6.87 -10.04
N ALA A 51 -12.43 7.99 -9.32
CA ALA A 51 -13.55 8.40 -8.50
C ALA A 51 -14.82 8.65 -9.32
N THR A 52 -14.70 9.22 -10.53
CA THR A 52 -15.84 9.41 -11.44
C THR A 52 -16.52 8.09 -11.77
N ASP A 53 -15.74 7.04 -12.01
CA ASP A 53 -16.26 5.75 -12.49
C ASP A 53 -16.72 4.81 -11.35
N PHE A 54 -16.05 4.86 -10.21
CA PHE A 54 -16.18 3.82 -9.18
C PHE A 54 -16.61 4.31 -7.79
N ASP A 55 -16.32 5.56 -7.44
CA ASP A 55 -16.62 6.11 -6.10
C ASP A 55 -16.79 7.63 -6.17
N PRO A 56 -17.94 8.14 -6.67
CA PRO A 56 -18.13 9.56 -6.99
C PRO A 56 -18.43 10.40 -5.74
N GLN A 57 -17.88 10.05 -4.58
CA GLN A 57 -18.00 10.87 -3.38
C GLN A 57 -17.38 12.26 -3.63
N PRO A 58 -18.09 13.37 -3.30
CA PRO A 58 -17.63 14.73 -3.59
C PRO A 58 -16.21 15.06 -3.08
N LEU A 59 -15.79 14.41 -1.98
CA LEU A 59 -14.47 14.57 -1.38
C LEU A 59 -13.32 14.06 -2.26
N HIS A 60 -13.59 13.18 -3.23
CA HIS A 60 -12.59 12.68 -4.19
C HIS A 60 -12.46 13.56 -5.43
N LEU A 61 -13.49 14.35 -5.75
CA LEU A 61 -13.60 15.07 -7.01
C LEU A 61 -13.37 16.57 -6.86
N TYR A 62 -13.94 17.16 -5.82
CA TYR A 62 -14.12 18.59 -5.74
C TYR A 62 -13.30 19.23 -4.62
N GLU A 63 -12.43 20.15 -5.00
CA GLU A 63 -11.53 20.89 -4.11
C GLU A 63 -12.30 21.59 -2.98
N VAL A 64 -13.41 22.27 -3.29
CA VAL A 64 -14.20 23.03 -2.30
C VAL A 64 -14.75 22.14 -1.18
N TRP A 65 -15.20 20.94 -1.51
CA TRP A 65 -15.73 19.99 -0.53
C TRP A 65 -14.61 19.37 0.30
N ALA A 66 -13.51 19.02 -0.36
CA ALA A 66 -12.39 18.39 0.30
C ALA A 66 -11.58 19.36 1.17
N ALA A 67 -11.46 20.63 0.78
CA ALA A 67 -10.82 21.70 1.55
C ALA A 67 -11.54 21.98 2.88
N ALA A 68 -12.86 21.83 2.92
CA ALA A 68 -13.64 21.95 4.15
C ALA A 68 -13.60 20.69 5.04
N SER A 69 -12.93 19.63 4.59
CA SER A 69 -12.81 18.37 5.32
C SER A 69 -11.50 18.29 6.11
N PHE A 70 -11.38 17.28 6.97
CA PHE A 70 -10.13 16.96 7.67
C PHE A 70 -8.92 16.80 6.73
N PHE A 71 -9.14 16.40 5.48
CA PHE A 71 -8.07 16.15 4.51
C PHE A 71 -7.55 17.42 3.84
N ALA A 72 -8.24 18.56 3.98
CA ALA A 72 -7.87 19.86 3.42
C ALA A 72 -7.58 19.88 1.90
N GLY A 73 -8.02 18.86 1.17
CA GLY A 73 -7.84 18.69 -0.27
C GLY A 73 -8.31 17.30 -0.72
N PRO A 74 -8.58 17.09 -2.03
CA PRO A 74 -9.07 15.82 -2.53
C PRO A 74 -8.04 14.71 -2.32
N PHE A 75 -8.54 13.54 -1.94
CA PHE A 75 -7.73 12.38 -1.63
C PHE A 75 -8.27 11.15 -2.35
N ALA A 76 -7.42 10.14 -2.51
CA ALA A 76 -7.78 8.93 -3.23
C ALA A 76 -8.84 8.12 -2.48
N SER A 77 -9.78 7.52 -3.22
CA SER A 77 -10.74 6.59 -2.65
C SER A 77 -10.04 5.34 -2.14
N LYS A 78 -10.70 4.62 -1.22
CA LYS A 78 -10.15 3.36 -0.69
C LYS A 78 -9.94 2.34 -1.82
N GLY A 79 -10.83 2.32 -2.81
CA GLY A 79 -10.73 1.47 -4.00
C GLY A 79 -9.49 1.78 -4.83
N GLN A 80 -9.23 3.06 -5.12
CA GLN A 80 -8.03 3.48 -5.87
C GLN A 80 -6.75 3.07 -5.14
N VAL A 81 -6.68 3.25 -3.81
CA VAL A 81 -5.50 2.85 -3.03
C VAL A 81 -5.30 1.34 -3.04
N ALA A 82 -6.38 0.55 -2.96
CA ALA A 82 -6.29 -0.90 -2.97
C ALA A 82 -5.81 -1.43 -4.33
N VAL A 83 -6.40 -0.95 -5.44
CA VAL A 83 -6.04 -1.43 -6.78
C VAL A 83 -4.62 -1.00 -7.18
N SER A 84 -4.19 0.21 -6.79
CA SER A 84 -2.83 0.68 -7.06
C SER A 84 -1.73 -0.15 -6.37
N LYS A 85 -2.05 -0.90 -5.30
CA LYS A 85 -1.09 -1.83 -4.70
C LYS A 85 -0.80 -3.03 -5.59
N CYS A 86 -1.80 -3.49 -6.37
CA CYS A 86 -1.61 -4.58 -7.30
C CYS A 86 -0.67 -4.18 -8.46
N ASP A 87 -0.76 -2.92 -8.89
CA ASP A 87 0.06 -2.37 -9.98
C ASP A 87 1.50 -2.02 -9.56
N ALA A 88 1.79 -2.05 -8.26
CA ALA A 88 3.11 -1.75 -7.71
C ALA A 88 4.03 -2.99 -7.63
N SER A 89 3.61 -4.12 -8.22
CA SER A 89 4.26 -5.44 -8.11
C SER A 89 5.26 -5.72 -9.22
#